data_AF-A0AAP7W7P8-F1
#
_entry.id   AF-A0AAP7W7P8-F1
#
_cell.length_a   1.000
_cell.length_b   1.000
_cell.length_c   1.000
_cell.angle_alpha   90.00
_cell.angle_beta   90.00
_cell.angle_gamma   90.00
#
_symmetry.space_group_name_H-M   'P 1'
#
loop_
_entity.id
_entity.type
_entity.pdbx_description
1 polymer ?
#
loop_
_entity_poly.entity_id
_entity_poly.type
_entity_poly.pdbx_seq_one_letter_code
_entity_poly.pdbx_strand_id
1 'polypeptide(L)'
;METKVVVGAEGYNNNPGWLHTNEKELHLLKRETWLNKFQPNSLSVILAEHVWEHLSYEEGIEAAKVCYEFLEDSGYIRCAVPDAFFQNEEYQRGVQVGGPGPLDHPAASHKIVHNYKTIISMFEAQVFK
;
A
#
# COMPACT_ATOMS: atom_id res chain seq x y z
N MET A 1 0.48 -24.20 0.15
CA MET A 1 1.63 -23.32 -0.15
C MET A 1 1.20 -21.93 0.28
N GLU A 2 2.04 -21.21 1.01
CA GLU A 2 1.76 -19.83 1.41
C GLU A 2 1.82 -18.92 0.17
N THR A 3 0.75 -18.18 -0.10
CA THR A 3 0.72 -17.22 -1.23
C THR A 3 1.11 -15.84 -0.71
N LYS A 4 2.15 -15.25 -1.29
CA LYS A 4 2.68 -13.93 -0.89
C LYS A 4 2.69 -13.03 -2.11
N VAL A 5 2.16 -11.82 -1.96
CA VAL A 5 1.98 -10.87 -3.06
C VAL A 5 2.60 -9.51 -2.73
N VAL A 6 3.19 -8.87 -3.73
CA VAL A 6 3.64 -7.47 -3.70
C VAL A 6 2.67 -6.65 -4.55
N VAL A 7 2.03 -5.65 -3.96
CA VAL A 7 1.23 -4.65 -4.68
C VAL A 7 2.10 -3.44 -5.00
N GLY A 8 1.94 -2.88 -6.21
CA GLY A 8 2.68 -1.69 -6.62
C GLY A 8 4.16 -1.94 -6.91
N ALA A 9 4.55 -3.14 -7.36
CA ALA A 9 5.96 -3.51 -7.50
C ALA A 9 6.75 -2.72 -8.57
N GLU A 10 6.08 -1.97 -9.46
CA GLU A 10 6.66 -1.17 -10.56
C GLU A 10 7.81 -1.82 -11.36
N GLY A 11 7.84 -3.16 -11.43
CA GLY A 11 8.86 -3.92 -12.14
C GLY A 11 10.14 -4.24 -11.34
N TYR A 12 10.22 -3.84 -10.07
CA TYR A 12 11.29 -4.24 -9.16
C TYR A 12 11.01 -5.62 -8.56
N ASN A 13 12.04 -6.46 -8.45
CA ASN A 13 11.95 -7.81 -7.85
C ASN A 13 12.87 -7.90 -6.64
N ASN A 14 12.44 -7.30 -5.54
CA ASN A 14 13.17 -7.28 -4.27
C ASN A 14 12.73 -8.41 -3.31
N ASN A 15 11.72 -9.21 -3.70
CA ASN A 15 11.17 -10.30 -2.90
C ASN A 15 11.09 -11.61 -3.70
N PRO A 16 12.23 -12.27 -3.96
CA PRO A 16 12.25 -13.50 -4.75
C PRO A 16 11.23 -14.54 -4.26
N GLY A 17 10.49 -15.12 -5.19
CA GLY A 17 9.46 -16.12 -4.91
C GLY A 17 8.08 -15.54 -4.54
N TRP A 18 7.93 -14.22 -4.43
CA TRP A 18 6.64 -13.57 -4.24
C TRP A 18 6.01 -13.22 -5.59
N LEU A 19 4.69 -13.18 -5.65
CA LEU A 19 3.96 -12.72 -6.82
C LEU A 19 3.98 -11.19 -6.85
N HIS A 20 4.63 -10.60 -7.84
CA HIS A 20 4.70 -9.15 -7.99
C HIS A 20 3.59 -8.67 -8.91
N THR A 21 2.86 -7.65 -8.49
CA THR A 21 1.75 -7.07 -9.25
C THR A 21 1.90 -5.56 -9.35
N ASN A 22 1.40 -5.01 -10.46
CA ASN A 22 1.22 -3.57 -10.61
C ASN A 22 -0.26 -3.18 -10.48
N GLU A 23 -0.55 -1.88 -10.44
CA GLU A 23 -1.89 -1.32 -10.28
C GLU A 23 -2.91 -1.87 -11.30
N LYS A 24 -2.50 -2.11 -12.56
CA LYS A 24 -3.40 -2.62 -13.61
C LYS A 24 -3.79 -4.08 -13.37
N GLU A 25 -2.91 -4.83 -12.71
CA GLU A 25 -3.10 -6.26 -12.43
C GLU A 25 -3.87 -6.50 -11.14
N LEU A 26 -3.61 -5.71 -10.10
CA LEU A 26 -4.20 -5.86 -8.78
C LEU A 26 -4.41 -4.48 -8.15
N HIS A 27 -5.58 -3.90 -8.41
CA HIS A 27 -5.90 -2.53 -8.02
C HIS A 27 -6.55 -2.51 -6.63
N LEU A 28 -5.98 -1.74 -5.70
CA LEU A 28 -6.40 -1.75 -4.29
C LEU A 28 -7.86 -1.34 -4.05
N LEU A 29 -8.39 -0.43 -4.86
CA LEU A 29 -9.79 0.03 -4.76
C LEU A 29 -10.78 -0.75 -5.64
N LYS A 30 -10.36 -1.82 -6.33
CA LYS A 30 -11.22 -2.59 -7.25
C LYS A 30 -11.18 -4.07 -6.90
N ARG A 31 -12.09 -4.47 -6.01
CA ARG A 31 -12.23 -5.84 -5.49
C ARG A 31 -12.29 -6.90 -6.59
N GLU A 32 -12.84 -6.57 -7.76
CA GLU A 32 -12.99 -7.48 -8.89
C GLU A 32 -11.63 -7.93 -9.44
N THR A 33 -10.63 -7.05 -9.42
CA THR A 33 -9.26 -7.39 -9.86
C THR A 33 -8.62 -8.44 -8.94
N TRP A 34 -8.96 -8.42 -7.65
CA TRP A 34 -8.51 -9.39 -6.67
C TRP A 34 -9.18 -10.74 -6.86
N LEU A 35 -10.50 -10.77 -7.06
CA LEU A 35 -11.24 -12.01 -7.33
C LEU A 35 -10.78 -12.73 -8.60
N ASN A 36 -10.28 -12.00 -9.59
CA ASN A 36 -9.73 -12.59 -10.82
C ASN A 36 -8.40 -13.32 -10.60
N LYS A 37 -7.71 -13.07 -9.48
CA LYS A 37 -6.37 -13.62 -9.20
C LYS A 37 -6.33 -14.52 -7.96
N PHE A 38 -7.14 -14.22 -6.96
CA PHE A 38 -7.10 -14.86 -5.65
C PHE A 38 -8.51 -15.22 -5.18
N GLN A 39 -8.59 -16.26 -4.36
CA GLN A 39 -9.78 -16.51 -3.58
C GLN A 39 -9.73 -15.63 -2.32
N PRO A 40 -10.88 -15.17 -1.78
CA PRO A 40 -10.92 -14.61 -0.43
C PRO A 40 -10.24 -15.56 0.58
N ASN A 41 -9.63 -15.02 1.63
CA ASN A 41 -8.97 -15.80 2.68
C ASN A 41 -7.86 -16.77 2.16
N SER A 42 -7.03 -16.33 1.22
CA SER A 42 -6.01 -17.21 0.58
C SER A 42 -4.59 -16.67 0.53
N LEU A 43 -4.38 -15.40 0.90
CA LEU A 43 -3.07 -14.76 0.93
C LEU A 43 -2.49 -14.79 2.34
N SER A 44 -1.26 -15.27 2.46
CA SER A 44 -0.52 -15.25 3.73
C SER A 44 0.09 -13.87 3.98
N VAL A 45 0.58 -13.19 2.94
CA VAL A 45 1.23 -11.88 3.09
C VAL A 45 0.94 -10.97 1.90
N ILE A 46 0.63 -9.70 2.21
CA ILE A 46 0.58 -8.61 1.24
C ILE A 46 1.69 -7.61 1.59
N LEU A 47 2.58 -7.32 0.65
CA LEU A 47 3.58 -6.26 0.77
C LEU A 47 3.17 -5.06 -0.07
N ALA A 48 3.17 -3.88 0.53
CA ALA A 48 2.96 -2.60 -0.14
C ALA A 48 4.09 -1.63 0.25
N GLU A 49 4.91 -1.23 -0.72
CA GLU A 49 5.98 -0.24 -0.53
C GLU A 49 5.71 0.92 -1.47
N HIS A 50 5.65 2.13 -0.94
CA HIS A 50 5.33 3.34 -1.71
C HIS A 50 3.99 3.31 -2.45
N VAL A 51 2.94 2.85 -1.77
CA VAL A 51 1.59 2.74 -2.35
C VAL A 51 0.58 3.59 -1.60
N TRP A 52 0.60 3.55 -0.28
CA TRP A 52 -0.49 4.10 0.54
C TRP A 52 -0.52 5.63 0.57
N GLU A 53 0.63 6.27 0.38
CA GLU A 53 0.73 7.73 0.27
C GLU A 53 0.04 8.31 -0.97
N HIS A 54 -0.25 7.48 -1.98
CA HIS A 54 -0.98 7.84 -3.19
C HIS A 54 -2.51 7.73 -3.04
N LEU A 55 -2.98 7.23 -1.89
CA LEU A 55 -4.40 7.13 -1.55
C LEU A 55 -4.79 8.27 -0.60
N SER A 56 -6.03 8.76 -0.70
CA SER A 56 -6.60 9.58 0.37
C SER A 56 -6.75 8.74 1.65
N TYR A 57 -7.04 9.39 2.78
CA TYR A 57 -7.25 8.66 4.03
C TYR A 57 -8.39 7.62 3.90
N GLU A 58 -9.49 8.02 3.28
CA GLU A 58 -10.68 7.19 3.05
C GLU A 58 -10.41 6.09 2.02
N GLU A 59 -9.72 6.43 0.91
CA GLU A 59 -9.30 5.43 -0.07
C GLU A 59 -8.38 4.37 0.57
N GLY A 60 -7.46 4.79 1.46
CA GLY A 60 -6.59 3.87 2.20
C GLY A 60 -7.36 2.92 3.13
N ILE A 61 -8.45 3.37 3.75
CA ILE A 61 -9.36 2.51 4.52
C ILE A 61 -10.04 1.48 3.60
N GLU A 62 -10.57 1.91 2.45
CA GLU A 62 -11.21 0.99 1.51
C GLU A 62 -10.21 -0.03 0.92
N ALA A 63 -9.00 0.42 0.60
CA ALA A 63 -7.91 -0.46 0.18
C ALA A 63 -7.55 -1.49 1.26
N ALA A 64 -7.51 -1.08 2.53
CA ALA A 64 -7.23 -1.98 3.65
C ALA A 64 -8.32 -3.05 3.79
N LYS A 65 -9.59 -2.70 3.60
CA LYS A 65 -10.72 -3.66 3.61
C LYS A 65 -10.61 -4.68 2.50
N VAL A 66 -10.30 -4.23 1.28
CA VAL A 66 -10.08 -5.14 0.15
C VAL A 66 -8.95 -6.10 0.50
N CYS A 67 -7.79 -5.60 0.93
CA CYS A 67 -6.67 -6.47 1.32
C CYS A 67 -7.07 -7.49 2.41
N TYR A 68 -7.77 -7.04 3.45
CA TYR A 68 -8.23 -7.88 4.56
C TYR A 68 -9.11 -9.04 4.09
N GLU A 69 -10.00 -8.82 3.12
CA GLU A 69 -10.86 -9.88 2.57
C GLU A 69 -10.06 -11.06 1.97
N PHE A 70 -8.88 -10.78 1.42
CA PHE A 70 -8.07 -11.80 0.75
C PHE A 70 -6.98 -12.39 1.65
N LEU A 71 -6.70 -11.79 2.80
CA LEU A 71 -5.77 -12.35 3.79
C LEU A 71 -6.38 -13.56 4.48
N GLU A 72 -5.55 -14.59 4.68
CA GLU A 72 -5.90 -15.68 5.58
C GLU A 72 -5.97 -15.21 7.05
N ASP A 73 -6.62 -15.97 7.94
CA ASP A 73 -6.79 -15.59 9.36
C ASP A 73 -5.49 -15.21 10.09
N SER A 74 -4.37 -15.85 9.73
CA SER A 74 -3.02 -15.56 10.26
C SER A 74 -2.18 -14.63 9.37
N GLY A 75 -2.77 -14.15 8.28
CA GLY A 75 -2.11 -13.31 7.30
C GLY A 75 -1.91 -11.88 7.79
N TYR A 76 -0.99 -11.18 7.14
CA TYR A 76 -0.69 -9.79 7.50
C TYR A 76 -0.32 -8.95 6.29
N ILE A 77 -0.44 -7.62 6.46
CA ILE A 77 0.08 -6.62 5.53
C ILE A 77 1.39 -6.07 6.09
N ARG A 78 2.43 -6.01 5.26
CA ARG A 78 3.61 -5.18 5.51
C ARG A 78 3.49 -3.93 4.64
N CYS A 79 3.43 -2.76 5.27
CA CYS A 79 3.31 -1.48 4.57
C CYS A 79 4.54 -0.61 4.88
N ALA A 80 5.15 -0.02 3.85
CA ALA A 80 6.21 0.98 3.99
C ALA A 80 5.84 2.22 3.18
N VAL A 81 5.90 3.39 3.83
CA VAL A 81 5.53 4.70 3.29
C VAL A 81 6.50 5.77 3.80
N PRO A 82 6.59 6.92 3.12
CA PRO A 82 7.29 8.08 3.65
C PRO A 82 6.75 8.53 5.02
N ASP A 83 7.65 8.95 5.92
CA ASP A 83 7.35 9.29 7.31
C ASP A 83 7.36 10.80 7.56
N ALA A 84 6.19 11.37 7.89
CA ALA A 84 5.97 12.76 8.24
C ALA A 84 6.66 13.18 9.56
N PHE A 85 7.13 12.23 10.38
CA PHE A 85 7.90 12.53 11.60
C PHE A 85 9.42 12.48 11.39
N PHE A 86 9.90 12.08 10.21
CA PHE A 86 11.32 12.11 9.92
C PHE A 86 11.83 13.55 9.84
N GLN A 87 12.66 13.96 10.81
CA GLN A 87 13.12 15.34 11.00
C GLN A 87 14.25 15.73 10.02
N ASN A 88 13.90 15.82 8.74
CA ASN A 88 14.81 16.24 7.69
C ASN A 88 14.06 17.07 6.65
N GLU A 89 14.44 18.34 6.50
CA GLU A 89 13.71 19.30 5.64
C GLU A 89 13.76 18.92 4.15
N GLU A 90 14.90 18.44 3.67
CA GLU A 90 15.05 18.03 2.27
C GLU A 90 14.17 16.82 1.95
N TYR A 91 14.15 15.85 2.86
CA TYR A 91 13.27 14.69 2.79
C TYR A 91 11.80 15.12 2.76
N GLN A 92 11.36 15.95 3.72
CA GLN A 92 9.96 16.37 3.82
C GLN A 92 9.53 17.13 2.55
N ARG A 93 10.40 18.00 2.00
CA ARG A 93 10.18 18.65 0.71
C ARG A 93 10.05 17.65 -0.45
N GLY A 94 10.82 16.57 -0.43
CA GLY A 94 10.78 15.53 -1.45
C GLY A 94 9.49 14.70 -1.42
N VAL A 95 8.96 14.42 -0.23
CA VAL A 95 7.81 13.51 -0.05
C VAL A 95 6.47 14.20 0.20
N GLN A 96 6.44 15.54 0.27
CA GLN A 96 5.21 16.29 0.51
C GLN A 96 4.11 15.96 -0.51
N VAL A 97 2.86 16.26 -0.14
CA VAL A 97 1.71 16.19 -1.06
C VAL A 97 1.99 17.02 -2.31
N GLY A 98 1.86 16.41 -3.49
CA GLY A 98 2.20 17.02 -4.78
C GLY A 98 3.69 17.07 -5.11
N GLY A 99 4.57 16.53 -4.26
CA GLY A 99 6.01 16.44 -4.48
C GLY A 99 6.75 17.78 -4.51
N PRO A 100 8.02 17.80 -4.94
CA PRO A 100 8.86 19.00 -4.96
C PRO A 100 8.66 19.89 -6.21
N GLY A 101 7.67 19.60 -7.07
CA GLY A 101 7.33 20.42 -8.24
C GLY A 101 7.26 19.66 -9.58
N PRO A 102 8.26 18.84 -9.96
CA PRO A 102 8.21 18.09 -11.22
C PRO A 102 7.04 17.09 -11.26
N LEU A 103 6.32 17.05 -12.39
CA LEU A 103 5.14 16.18 -12.57
C LEU A 103 5.49 14.69 -12.71
N ASP A 104 6.74 14.39 -13.04
CA ASP A 104 7.30 13.05 -13.15
C ASP A 104 7.97 12.57 -11.85
N HIS A 105 7.98 13.41 -10.81
CA HIS A 105 8.49 13.01 -9.51
C HIS A 105 7.57 11.93 -8.89
N PRO A 106 8.09 10.88 -8.24
CA PRO A 106 7.25 9.85 -7.61
C PRO A 106 6.21 10.44 -6.66
N ALA A 107 6.61 11.44 -5.87
CA ALA A 107 5.71 12.14 -4.95
C ALA A 107 4.68 13.09 -5.59
N ALA A 108 4.71 13.31 -6.91
CA ALA A 108 3.79 14.25 -7.57
C ALA A 108 2.31 13.86 -7.37
N SER A 109 2.03 12.58 -7.17
CA SER A 109 0.69 12.04 -6.91
C SER A 109 0.43 11.67 -5.45
N HIS A 110 1.34 11.99 -4.52
CA HIS A 110 1.07 11.82 -3.09
C HIS A 110 -0.17 12.63 -2.70
N LYS A 111 -1.12 11.98 -2.01
CA LYS A 111 -2.33 12.59 -1.45
C LYS A 111 -2.20 12.81 0.06
N ILE A 112 -1.31 12.05 0.72
CA ILE A 112 -1.07 12.11 2.16
C ILE A 112 0.39 11.77 2.44
N VAL A 113 0.97 12.36 3.49
CA VAL A 113 2.25 11.91 4.07
C VAL A 113 1.94 11.34 5.45
N HIS A 114 2.16 10.04 5.59
CA HIS A 114 1.81 9.32 6.81
C HIS A 114 2.87 9.53 7.90
N ASN A 115 2.45 9.47 9.15
CA ASN A 115 3.33 9.08 10.25
C ASN A 115 2.80 7.77 10.83
N TYR A 116 3.53 7.18 11.78
CA TYR A 116 3.11 5.91 12.37
C TYR A 116 1.70 5.96 12.98
N LYS A 117 1.24 7.12 13.49
CA LYS A 117 -0.10 7.24 14.07
C LYS A 117 -1.18 7.22 12.99
N THR A 118 -0.99 7.96 11.90
CA THR A 118 -2.01 8.07 10.84
C THR A 118 -2.13 6.79 10.01
N ILE A 119 -1.02 6.08 9.77
CA ILE A 119 -1.08 4.81 9.05
C ILE A 119 -1.71 3.71 9.93
N ILE A 120 -1.38 3.66 11.23
CA ILE A 120 -2.00 2.70 12.17
C ILE A 120 -3.51 2.96 12.27
N SER A 121 -3.92 4.20 12.54
CA SER A 121 -5.34 4.52 12.69
C SER A 121 -6.16 4.24 11.43
N MET A 122 -5.54 4.33 10.26
CA MET A 122 -6.17 4.01 8.99
C MET A 122 -6.44 2.51 8.85
N PHE A 123 -5.44 1.66 9.09
CA PHE A 123 -5.63 0.20 9.04
C PHE A 123 -6.58 -0.29 10.14
N GLU A 124 -6.50 0.29 11.34
CA GLU A 124 -7.36 -0.07 12.48
C GLU A 124 -8.80 0.45 12.37
N ALA A 125 -9.06 1.39 11.46
CA ALA A 125 -10.34 2.10 11.40
C ALA A 125 -11.56 1.17 11.33
N GLN A 126 -11.43 0.04 10.61
CA GLN A 126 -12.55 -0.90 10.42
C GLN A 126 -12.18 -2.38 10.40
N VAL A 127 -10.92 -2.75 10.09
CA VAL A 127 -10.59 -4.14 9.75
C VAL A 127 -9.43 -4.74 10.54
N PHE A 128 -8.37 -3.97 10.82
CA PHE A 128 -7.24 -4.45 11.62
C PHE A 128 -7.39 -4.05 13.09
N LYS A 129 -6.74 -4.76 14.01
CA LYS A 129 -6.73 -4.49 15.46
C LYS A 129 -5.36 -4.77 16.05
#